data_AF-A0A7V5TQS6-F1
#
_entry.id   AF-A0A7V5TQS6-F1
#
_cell.length_a   1.000
_cell.length_b   1.000
_cell.length_c   1.000
_cell.angle_alpha   90.00
_cell.angle_beta   90.00
_cell.angle_gamma   90.00
#
_symmetry.space_group_name_H-M   'P 1'
#
loop_
_entity.id
_entity.type
_entity.pdbx_description
1 polymer ?
#
loop_
_entity_poly.entity_id
_entity_poly.type
_entity_poly.pdbx_seq_one_letter_code
_entity_poly.pdbx_strand_id
1 'polypeptide(L)'
;MSKFYENYWGGNVGYLGDFNLKWPKLKKLIPLEDNITIIDFGCGNGKILEEIKKINPKANLIGLDVSETALEQARKNLPEVELYKINDGEKIPLKSEIADFIFSSEVIEHIYDIENAFSEMARILRPGGKILLTTPYHGLIKNLLITIFAFNKHFNPVGSHIRFFTKKHCSIY
;
A
#
# COMPACT_ATOMS: atom_id res chain seq x y z
N MET A 1 5.48 -0.73 14.47
CA MET A 1 4.87 0.00 13.34
C MET A 1 3.41 0.33 13.58
N SER A 2 2.57 -0.65 13.98
CA SER A 2 1.14 -0.45 14.26
C SER A 2 0.84 0.80 15.09
N LYS A 3 1.48 1.00 16.24
CA LYS A 3 1.23 2.16 17.13
C LYS A 3 1.39 3.54 16.47
N PHE A 4 2.32 3.70 15.51
CA PHE A 4 2.45 4.95 14.75
C PHE A 4 1.23 5.16 13.85
N TYR A 5 0.83 4.12 13.11
CA TYR A 5 -0.33 4.19 12.21
C TYR A 5 -1.66 4.28 12.96
N GLU A 6 -1.82 3.63 14.11
CA GLU A 6 -3.00 3.83 14.96
C GLU A 6 -3.13 5.31 15.37
N ASN A 7 -2.02 5.99 15.71
CA ASN A 7 -2.04 7.41 16.01
C ASN A 7 -2.30 8.28 14.76
N TYR A 8 -1.73 7.91 13.61
CA TYR A 8 -1.93 8.61 12.35
C TYR A 8 -3.41 8.59 11.93
N TRP A 9 -4.03 7.40 11.96
CA TRP A 9 -5.44 7.19 11.63
C TRP A 9 -6.40 7.62 12.74
N GLY A 10 -5.95 7.61 13.99
CA GLY A 10 -6.69 8.12 15.15
C GLY A 10 -6.67 9.65 15.25
N GLY A 11 -5.72 10.31 14.59
CA GLY A 11 -5.74 11.75 14.38
C GLY A 11 -6.64 12.14 13.20
N ASN A 12 -7.03 13.41 13.09
CA ASN A 12 -7.75 13.95 11.92
C ASN A 12 -6.89 14.01 10.63
N VAL A 13 -5.77 13.28 10.59
CA VAL A 13 -4.78 13.33 9.51
C VAL A 13 -4.99 12.13 8.60
N GLY A 14 -6.17 12.06 7.96
CA GLY A 14 -6.44 11.12 6.87
C GLY A 14 -5.76 11.55 5.56
N TYR A 15 -4.44 11.76 5.60
CA TYR A 15 -3.71 12.33 4.47
C TYR A 15 -3.48 11.25 3.40
N LEU A 16 -4.26 11.31 2.33
CA LEU A 16 -4.12 10.43 1.15
C LEU A 16 -3.03 10.90 0.16
N GLY A 17 -2.17 11.84 0.58
CA GLY A 17 -1.11 12.39 -0.27
C GLY A 17 -1.61 12.88 -1.62
N ASP A 18 -0.83 12.59 -2.67
CA ASP A 18 -1.10 12.98 -4.05
C ASP A 18 -2.12 12.05 -4.77
N PHE A 19 -3.05 11.41 -4.04
CA PHE A 19 -3.98 10.42 -4.59
C PHE A 19 -4.65 10.88 -5.90
N ASN A 20 -5.25 12.08 -5.89
CA ASN A 20 -5.97 12.63 -7.05
C ASN A 20 -5.06 12.84 -8.28
N LEU A 21 -3.76 13.05 -8.06
CA LEU A 21 -2.79 13.22 -9.13
C LEU A 21 -2.32 11.86 -9.70
N LYS A 22 -2.16 10.85 -8.83
CA LYS A 22 -1.65 9.51 -9.19
C LYS A 22 -2.74 8.60 -9.76
N TRP A 23 -3.93 8.63 -9.18
CA TRP A 23 -5.03 7.71 -9.49
C TRP A 23 -5.41 7.62 -10.98
N PRO A 24 -5.51 8.72 -11.75
CA PRO A 24 -5.84 8.66 -13.18
C PRO A 24 -4.86 7.84 -14.02
N LYS A 25 -3.60 7.72 -13.58
CA LYS A 25 -2.58 6.87 -14.21
C LYS A 25 -2.63 5.45 -13.67
N LEU A 26 -2.71 5.28 -12.35
CA LEU A 26 -2.69 3.96 -11.70
C LEU A 26 -3.89 3.11 -12.09
N LYS A 27 -5.09 3.69 -12.17
CA LYS A 27 -6.31 2.96 -12.52
C LYS A 27 -6.24 2.25 -13.88
N LYS A 28 -5.41 2.73 -14.81
CA LYS A 28 -5.22 2.13 -16.14
C LYS A 28 -4.40 0.84 -16.10
N LEU A 29 -3.68 0.61 -15.01
CA LEU A 29 -2.84 -0.58 -14.80
C LEU A 29 -3.58 -1.68 -14.05
N ILE A 30 -4.78 -1.39 -13.54
CA ILE A 30 -5.58 -2.32 -12.76
C ILE A 30 -6.32 -3.25 -13.73
N PRO A 31 -6.23 -4.57 -13.54
CA PRO A 31 -6.97 -5.54 -14.33
C PRO A 31 -8.48 -5.34 -14.19
N LEU A 32 -9.20 -5.47 -15.31
CA LEU A 32 -10.65 -5.27 -15.41
C LEU A 32 -11.40 -6.57 -15.71
N GLU A 33 -10.71 -7.70 -15.62
CA GLU A 33 -11.30 -9.03 -15.71
C GLU A 33 -12.31 -9.24 -14.56
N ASP A 34 -13.40 -9.93 -14.86
CA ASP A 34 -14.45 -10.23 -13.90
C ASP A 34 -13.99 -11.29 -12.89
N ASN A 35 -14.51 -11.21 -11.65
CA ASN A 35 -14.30 -12.19 -10.59
C ASN A 35 -12.83 -12.44 -10.21
N ILE A 36 -11.94 -11.51 -10.54
CA ILE A 36 -10.55 -11.55 -10.08
C ILE A 36 -10.43 -11.07 -8.64
N THR A 37 -9.47 -11.62 -7.91
CA THR A 37 -9.10 -11.20 -6.57
C THR A 37 -8.01 -10.12 -6.63
N ILE A 38 -8.36 -8.93 -6.15
CA ILE A 38 -7.44 -7.80 -6.03
C ILE A 38 -7.19 -7.54 -4.54
N ILE A 39 -5.92 -7.55 -4.14
CA ILE A 39 -5.50 -7.23 -2.78
C ILE A 39 -4.88 -5.85 -2.73
N ASP A 40 -5.32 -5.00 -1.80
CA ASP A 40 -4.66 -3.75 -1.44
C ASP A 40 -3.83 -3.95 -0.17
N PHE A 41 -2.50 -3.97 -0.31
CA PHE A 41 -1.54 -4.16 0.78
C PHE A 41 -1.15 -2.80 1.36
N GLY A 42 -1.64 -2.51 2.57
CA GLY A 42 -1.61 -1.20 3.21
C GLY A 42 -2.80 -0.33 2.78
N CYS A 43 -4.01 -0.88 2.86
CA CYS A 43 -5.22 -0.27 2.30
C CYS A 43 -5.70 1.00 3.03
N GLY A 44 -5.19 1.27 4.23
CA GLY A 44 -5.60 2.41 5.05
C GLY A 44 -7.11 2.40 5.30
N ASN A 45 -7.74 3.56 5.13
CA ASN A 45 -9.21 3.73 5.20
C ASN A 45 -9.98 3.20 3.98
N GLY A 46 -9.34 2.47 3.08
CA GLY A 46 -9.98 1.81 1.94
C GLY A 46 -10.25 2.70 0.73
N LYS A 47 -9.71 3.93 0.66
CA LYS A 47 -10.01 4.84 -0.46
C LYS A 47 -9.68 4.24 -1.84
N ILE A 48 -8.56 3.55 -1.96
CA ILE A 48 -8.17 2.88 -3.21
C ILE A 48 -9.16 1.76 -3.54
N LEU A 49 -9.47 0.90 -2.57
CA LEU A 49 -10.44 -0.18 -2.72
C LEU A 49 -11.82 0.33 -3.19
N GLU A 50 -12.29 1.46 -2.65
CA GLU A 50 -13.53 2.12 -3.10
C GLU A 50 -13.48 2.48 -4.59
N GLU A 51 -12.36 3.03 -5.04
CA GLU A 51 -12.19 3.48 -6.41
C GLU A 51 -11.95 2.30 -7.38
N ILE A 52 -11.30 1.23 -6.92
CA ILE A 52 -11.22 -0.05 -7.65
C ILE A 52 -12.62 -0.64 -7.82
N LYS A 53 -13.45 -0.64 -6.76
CA LYS A 53 -14.83 -1.16 -6.82
C LYS A 53 -15.68 -0.41 -7.85
N LYS A 54 -15.49 0.90 -8.00
CA LYS A 54 -16.20 1.71 -9.01
C LYS A 54 -15.85 1.32 -10.44
N ILE A 55 -14.59 0.96 -10.72
CA ILE A 55 -14.15 0.62 -12.08
C ILE A 55 -14.25 -0.87 -12.40
N ASN A 56 -14.19 -1.73 -11.38
CA ASN A 56 -14.36 -3.18 -11.50
C ASN A 56 -15.28 -3.69 -10.36
N PRO A 57 -16.62 -3.53 -10.51
CA PRO A 57 -17.58 -3.89 -9.47
C PRO A 57 -17.64 -5.40 -9.19
N LYS A 58 -17.16 -6.22 -10.12
CA LYS A 58 -17.15 -7.69 -10.05
C LYS A 58 -15.83 -8.25 -9.50
N ALA A 59 -14.85 -7.41 -9.19
CA ALA A 59 -13.64 -7.87 -8.50
C ALA A 59 -13.97 -8.25 -7.05
N ASN A 60 -13.33 -9.32 -6.59
CA ASN A 60 -13.25 -9.69 -5.18
C ASN A 60 -12.13 -8.83 -4.57
N LEU A 61 -12.47 -7.98 -3.61
CA LEU A 61 -11.53 -7.04 -3.03
C LEU A 61 -11.15 -7.47 -1.62
N ILE A 62 -9.85 -7.44 -1.34
CA ILE A 62 -9.29 -7.69 -0.01
C ILE A 62 -8.38 -6.52 0.36
N GLY A 63 -8.55 -5.96 1.55
CA GLY A 63 -7.64 -4.94 2.11
C GLY A 63 -6.86 -5.49 3.29
N LEU A 64 -5.57 -5.17 3.33
CA LEU A 64 -4.68 -5.52 4.44
C LEU A 64 -4.10 -4.23 5.02
N ASP A 65 -4.13 -4.06 6.35
CA ASP A 65 -3.46 -2.94 7.01
C ASP A 65 -2.96 -3.32 8.40
N VAL A 66 -1.97 -2.59 8.91
CA VAL A 66 -1.42 -2.76 10.26
C VAL A 66 -2.20 -2.01 11.33
N SER A 67 -3.03 -1.03 10.92
CA SER A 67 -3.85 -0.21 11.82
C SER A 67 -5.29 -0.69 11.85
N GLU A 68 -5.76 -1.10 13.03
CA GLU A 68 -7.17 -1.40 13.23
C GLU A 68 -8.04 -0.16 13.06
N THR A 69 -7.56 1.00 13.50
CA THR A 69 -8.27 2.27 13.32
C THR A 69 -8.56 2.58 11.85
N ALA A 70 -7.60 2.31 10.97
CA ALA A 70 -7.78 2.46 9.53
C ALA A 70 -8.82 1.48 8.98
N LEU A 71 -8.73 0.21 9.40
CA LEU A 71 -9.67 -0.84 8.98
C LEU A 71 -11.09 -0.57 9.47
N GLU A 72 -11.27 -0.03 10.68
CA GLU A 72 -12.57 0.40 11.17
C GLU A 72 -13.20 1.50 10.30
N GLN A 73 -12.39 2.46 9.81
CA GLN A 73 -12.85 3.47 8.86
C GLN A 73 -13.18 2.84 7.51
N ALA A 74 -12.33 1.92 7.02
CA ALA A 74 -12.55 1.21 5.77
C ALA A 74 -13.85 0.39 5.80
N ARG A 75 -14.12 -0.36 6.88
CA ARG A 75 -15.35 -1.16 7.05
C ARG A 75 -16.62 -0.31 6.99
N LYS A 76 -16.59 0.94 7.46
CA LYS A 76 -17.74 1.86 7.36
C LYS A 76 -18.05 2.25 5.92
N ASN A 77 -17.01 2.41 5.10
CA ASN A 77 -17.14 2.84 3.71
C ASN A 77 -17.32 1.66 2.73
N LEU A 78 -16.86 0.47 3.12
CA LEU A 78 -16.78 -0.73 2.28
C LEU A 78 -17.24 -1.98 3.04
N PRO A 79 -18.53 -2.06 3.42
CA PRO A 79 -19.04 -3.17 4.23
C PRO A 79 -18.97 -4.52 3.51
N GLU A 80 -18.92 -4.53 2.18
CA GLU A 80 -18.80 -5.73 1.36
C GLU A 80 -17.37 -6.20 1.07
N VAL A 81 -16.34 -5.47 1.52
CA VAL A 81 -14.93 -5.77 1.24
C VAL A 81 -14.32 -6.52 2.42
N GLU A 82 -13.56 -7.59 2.13
CA GLU A 82 -12.84 -8.35 3.15
C GLU A 82 -11.62 -7.55 3.64
N LEU A 83 -11.51 -7.35 4.96
CA LEU A 83 -10.49 -6.49 5.55
C LEU A 83 -9.78 -7.21 6.69
N TYR A 84 -8.45 -7.33 6.59
CA TYR A 84 -7.63 -8.07 7.55
C TYR A 84 -6.58 -7.16 8.20
N LYS A 85 -6.51 -7.24 9.53
CA LYS A 85 -5.35 -6.72 10.27
C LYS A 85 -4.17 -7.65 10.07
N ILE A 86 -3.04 -7.07 9.69
CA ILE A 86 -1.75 -7.75 9.58
C ILE A 86 -0.71 -7.12 10.48
N ASN A 87 0.41 -7.80 10.71
CA ASN A 87 1.58 -7.22 11.36
C ASN A 87 2.81 -7.40 10.48
N ASP A 88 3.80 -6.53 10.68
CA ASP A 88 5.10 -6.62 10.03
C ASP A 88 5.84 -7.87 10.52
N GLY A 89 6.52 -8.59 9.62
CA GLY A 89 7.21 -9.85 9.94
C GLY A 89 6.32 -11.06 10.25
N GLU A 90 4.98 -10.92 10.18
CA GLU A 90 4.06 -12.03 10.41
C GLU A 90 3.49 -12.61 9.10
N LYS A 91 2.98 -13.85 9.19
CA LYS A 91 2.30 -14.50 8.08
C LYS A 91 0.94 -13.84 7.84
N ILE A 92 0.68 -13.44 6.59
CA ILE A 92 -0.60 -12.89 6.16
C ILE A 92 -1.67 -13.99 6.27
N PRO A 93 -2.85 -13.70 6.86
CA PRO A 93 -3.92 -14.68 7.09
C PRO A 93 -4.70 -15.04 5.81
N LEU A 94 -4.02 -15.16 4.69
CA LEU A 94 -4.56 -15.51 3.39
C LEU A 94 -3.93 -16.80 2.86
N LYS A 95 -4.71 -17.55 2.08
CA LYS A 95 -4.23 -18.74 1.38
C LYS A 95 -3.18 -18.35 0.34
N SER A 96 -2.29 -19.29 0.02
CA SER A 96 -1.36 -19.11 -1.09
C SER A 96 -2.13 -19.06 -2.41
N GLU A 97 -1.57 -18.38 -3.41
CA GLU A 97 -2.09 -18.33 -4.79
C GLU A 97 -3.55 -17.85 -4.92
N ILE A 98 -4.00 -16.97 -4.04
CA ILE A 98 -5.37 -16.45 -4.02
C ILE A 98 -5.52 -15.14 -4.81
N ALA A 99 -4.43 -14.37 -4.95
CA ALA A 99 -4.44 -13.02 -5.51
C ALA A 99 -4.07 -13.03 -6.99
N ASP A 100 -4.92 -12.42 -7.81
CA ASP A 100 -4.64 -12.19 -9.23
C ASP A 100 -3.81 -10.91 -9.44
N PHE A 101 -4.03 -9.95 -8.54
CA PHE A 101 -3.36 -8.66 -8.53
C PHE A 101 -3.15 -8.18 -7.10
N ILE A 102 -1.94 -7.70 -6.79
CA ILE A 102 -1.63 -7.03 -5.54
C ILE A 102 -1.30 -5.57 -5.86
N PHE A 103 -2.02 -4.66 -5.24
CA PHE A 103 -1.75 -3.23 -5.25
C PHE A 103 -1.12 -2.84 -3.91
N SER A 104 -0.08 -2.00 -3.92
CA SER A 104 0.45 -1.40 -2.70
C SER A 104 1.00 -0.02 -3.03
N SER A 105 0.45 1.01 -2.39
CA SER A 105 0.78 2.41 -2.73
C SER A 105 1.31 3.18 -1.55
N GLU A 106 2.58 3.58 -1.62
CA GLU A 106 3.27 4.36 -0.58
C GLU A 106 3.32 3.60 0.77
N VAL A 107 3.59 2.30 0.70
CA VAL A 107 3.62 1.40 1.86
C VAL A 107 5.01 0.78 2.04
N ILE A 108 5.69 0.43 0.95
CA ILE A 108 6.95 -0.33 0.99
C ILE A 108 8.11 0.42 1.66
N GLU A 109 8.09 1.75 1.68
CA GLU A 109 9.05 2.61 2.40
C GLU A 109 8.92 2.53 3.93
N HIS A 110 7.80 1.98 4.42
CA HIS A 110 7.45 1.89 5.82
C HIS A 110 7.60 0.47 6.39
N ILE A 111 7.90 -0.52 5.55
CA ILE A 111 8.02 -1.92 6.00
C ILE A 111 9.42 -2.15 6.60
N TYR A 112 9.48 -2.63 7.85
CA TYR A 112 10.74 -3.04 8.47
C TYR A 112 11.24 -4.35 7.87
N ASP A 113 10.41 -5.40 7.83
CA ASP A 113 10.77 -6.69 7.26
C ASP A 113 10.29 -6.81 5.81
N ILE A 114 11.01 -6.13 4.92
CA ILE A 114 10.68 -6.11 3.50
C ILE A 114 10.75 -7.50 2.89
N GLU A 115 11.69 -8.34 3.32
CA GLU A 115 11.89 -9.67 2.76
C GLU A 115 10.69 -10.55 3.08
N ASN A 116 10.21 -10.53 4.33
CA ASN A 116 8.97 -11.21 4.69
C ASN A 116 7.77 -10.66 3.92
N ALA A 117 7.63 -9.34 3.79
CA ALA A 117 6.50 -8.76 3.06
C ALA A 117 6.48 -9.18 1.58
N PHE A 118 7.62 -9.14 0.88
CA PHE A 118 7.71 -9.61 -0.51
C PHE A 118 7.52 -11.12 -0.62
N SER A 119 8.05 -11.90 0.34
CA SER A 119 7.85 -13.35 0.40
C SER A 119 6.36 -13.70 0.55
N GLU A 120 5.66 -13.02 1.46
CA GLU A 120 4.22 -13.23 1.67
C GLU A 120 3.39 -12.72 0.49
N MET A 121 3.74 -11.58 -0.12
CA MET A 121 3.11 -11.12 -1.37
C MET A 121 3.30 -12.16 -2.48
N ALA A 122 4.50 -12.71 -2.65
CA ALA A 122 4.77 -13.75 -3.64
C ALA A 122 3.99 -15.04 -3.33
N ARG A 123 3.87 -15.43 -2.05
CA ARG A 123 3.13 -16.60 -1.62
C ARG A 123 1.64 -16.50 -1.93
N ILE A 124 1.03 -15.35 -1.65
CA ILE A 124 -0.43 -15.16 -1.86
C ILE A 124 -0.76 -14.85 -3.32
N LEU A 125 0.20 -14.41 -4.13
CA LEU A 125 0.02 -14.18 -5.55
C LEU A 125 -0.07 -15.50 -6.31
N ARG A 126 -1.04 -15.63 -7.21
CA ARG A 126 -1.11 -16.78 -8.12
C ARG A 126 0.08 -16.77 -9.11
N PRO A 127 0.45 -17.92 -9.68
CA PRO A 127 1.33 -17.94 -10.84
C PRO A 127 0.79 -17.05 -11.97
N GLY A 128 1.62 -16.12 -12.46
CA GLY A 128 1.24 -15.14 -13.49
C GLY A 128 0.41 -13.95 -12.98
N GLY A 129 0.13 -13.86 -11.68
CA GLY A 129 -0.41 -12.66 -11.06
C GLY A 129 0.57 -11.49 -11.15
N LYS A 130 0.08 -10.27 -10.93
CA LYS A 130 0.89 -9.05 -11.02
C LYS A 130 0.87 -8.27 -9.71
N ILE A 131 1.99 -7.61 -9.41
CA ILE A 131 2.10 -6.67 -8.30
C ILE A 131 2.32 -5.28 -8.88
N LEU A 132 1.51 -4.31 -8.46
CA LEU A 132 1.70 -2.89 -8.73
C LEU A 132 2.10 -2.18 -7.43
N LEU A 133 3.36 -1.75 -7.38
CA LEU A 133 3.93 -1.01 -6.25
C LEU A 133 4.15 0.46 -6.62
N THR A 134 3.80 1.37 -5.71
CA THR A 134 4.25 2.76 -5.77
C THR A 134 4.98 3.14 -4.50
N THR A 135 5.96 4.03 -4.61
CA THR A 135 6.75 4.55 -3.50
C THR A 135 7.27 5.95 -3.87
N PRO A 136 7.49 6.85 -2.90
CA PRO A 136 7.99 8.17 -3.18
C PRO A 136 9.34 8.11 -3.89
N TYR A 137 9.41 8.69 -5.08
CA TYR A 137 10.68 8.84 -5.79
C TYR A 137 11.55 9.91 -5.11
N HIS A 138 12.77 9.52 -4.77
CA HIS A 138 13.80 10.38 -4.20
C HIS A 138 14.87 10.67 -5.27
N GLY A 139 14.46 11.40 -6.31
CA GLY A 139 15.35 11.79 -7.42
C GLY A 139 16.32 12.91 -7.05
N LEU A 140 17.39 13.06 -7.84
CA LEU A 140 18.54 13.94 -7.55
C LEU A 140 18.15 15.38 -7.18
N ILE A 141 17.24 16.02 -7.94
CA ILE A 141 16.81 17.41 -7.71
C ILE A 141 16.00 17.53 -6.41
N LYS A 142 15.09 16.58 -6.15
CA LYS A 142 14.29 16.53 -4.92
C LYS A 142 15.19 16.29 -3.71
N ASN A 143 16.17 15.40 -3.83
CA ASN A 143 17.16 15.15 -2.80
C ASN A 143 18.01 16.40 -2.53
N LEU A 144 18.45 17.12 -3.56
CA LEU A 144 19.19 18.37 -3.39
C LEU A 144 18.38 19.41 -2.62
N LEU A 145 17.11 19.59 -2.99
CA LEU A 145 16.22 20.55 -2.31
C LEU A 145 15.94 20.14 -0.87
N ILE A 146 15.72 18.85 -0.61
CA ILE A 146 15.56 18.31 0.74
C ILE A 146 16.84 18.53 1.56
N THR A 147 18.01 18.21 1.00
CA THR A 147 19.31 18.39 1.66
C THR A 147 19.56 19.85 2.04
N ILE A 148 19.21 20.80 1.16
CA ILE A 148 19.49 22.21 1.40
C ILE A 148 18.46 22.84 2.36
N PHE A 149 17.17 22.49 2.24
CA PHE A 149 16.09 23.24 2.89
C PHE A 149 15.29 22.48 3.95
N ALA A 150 15.33 21.15 3.97
CA ALA A 150 14.43 20.35 4.80
C ALA A 150 15.11 19.14 5.46
N PHE A 151 16.45 19.09 5.51
CA PHE A 151 17.20 17.91 5.91
C PHE A 151 16.77 17.38 7.28
N ASN A 152 16.77 18.22 8.32
CA ASN A 152 16.40 17.79 9.68
C ASN A 152 14.92 17.38 9.82
N LYS A 153 14.04 17.94 8.99
CA LYS A 153 12.61 17.59 9.01
C LYS A 153 12.34 16.29 8.24
N HIS A 154 13.09 16.06 7.17
CA HIS A 154 12.93 14.92 6.28
C HIS A 154 13.68 13.68 6.78
N PHE A 155 14.86 13.87 7.41
CA PHE A 155 15.67 12.84 8.05
C PHE A 155 15.45 12.86 9.57
N ASN A 156 14.19 12.80 9.99
CA ASN A 156 13.86 12.64 11.41
C ASN A 156 13.96 11.15 11.77
N PRO A 157 14.81 10.76 12.74
CA PRO A 157 14.95 9.35 13.16
C PRO A 157 13.66 8.75 13.76
N VAL A 158 12.65 9.58 14.04
CA VAL A 158 11.31 9.17 14.50
C VAL A 158 10.25 9.25 13.38
N GLY A 159 10.66 9.54 12.13
CA GLY A 159 9.78 9.63 10.97
C GLY A 159 9.30 8.27 10.46
N SER A 160 8.28 8.26 9.60
CA SER A 160 7.70 7.03 9.07
C SER A 160 8.51 6.42 7.91
N HIS A 161 9.26 7.20 7.14
CA HIS A 161 10.00 6.72 5.97
C HIS A 161 11.32 6.06 6.41
N ILE A 162 11.41 4.72 6.32
CA ILE A 162 12.57 3.94 6.77
C ILE A 162 13.50 3.61 5.59
N ARG A 163 12.95 3.41 4.40
CA ARG A 163 13.69 2.96 3.21
C ARG A 163 13.51 3.91 2.02
N PHE A 164 14.56 4.02 1.20
CA PHE A 164 14.57 4.84 -0.01
C PHE A 164 14.75 3.98 -1.27
N PHE A 165 13.79 4.05 -2.19
CA PHE A 165 13.86 3.30 -3.45
C PHE A 165 14.29 4.18 -4.62
N THR A 166 15.04 3.60 -5.55
CA THR A 166 15.40 4.21 -6.83
C THR A 166 14.95 3.30 -7.96
N LYS A 167 14.92 3.80 -9.20
CA LYS A 167 14.54 2.98 -10.36
C LYS A 167 15.35 1.68 -10.49
N LYS A 168 16.64 1.67 -10.09
CA LYS A 168 17.49 0.47 -10.10
C LYS A 168 17.08 -0.58 -9.06
N HIS A 169 16.42 -0.18 -7.98
CA HIS A 169 15.96 -1.09 -6.92
C HIS A 169 14.58 -1.69 -7.23
N CYS A 170 13.80 -1.06 -8.12
CA CYS A 170 12.45 -1.51 -8.49
C CYS A 170 12.40 -2.18 -9.88
N SER A 171 13.50 -2.19 -10.63
CA SER A 171 13.61 -2.92 -11.89
C SER A 171 14.00 -4.36 -11.62
N ILE A 172 13.00 -5.25 -11.51
CA ILE A 172 13.17 -6.70 -11.59
C ILE A 172 12.75 -7.12 -13.00
N TYR A 173 13.53 -8.00 -13.64
CA TYR A 173 13.30 -8.53 -15.00
C TYR A 173 12.02 -9.34 -15.11
#